data_AF-A0ABD5UR79-F1
#
_entry.id   AF-A0ABD5UR79-F1
#
_cell.length_a   1.000
_cell.length_b   1.000
_cell.length_c   1.000
_cell.angle_alpha   90.00
_cell.angle_beta   90.00
_cell.angle_gamma   90.00
#
_symmetry.space_group_name_H-M   'P 1'
#
loop_
_entity.id
_entity.type
_entity.pdbx_description
1 polymer ?
#
loop_
_entity_poly.entity_id
_entity_poly.type
_entity_poly.pdbx_seq_one_letter_code
_entity_poly.pdbx_strand_id
1 'polypeptide(L)'
;MVDPAWFFSTLAQATAASIGFLIAFLAALYTARKNKTQDNYREFMNQLQQIETNYKPLLRQMQKQLVGVTDFSVSGGTTEETCEIDLSQSEIEDIAEEYDQSTAVRMWANLNRSQKILDQIILPQPNNKKRCQLRRLNESSKAMIEQIDTAASAFELLGDTSIGHLEPEEVRNKEVFPDVVDDESVVVKGTHPKTDTFQSWEKVLSEFRQQTVRAAMWTQNSELTVDFDEFKIALDQILTLFFIGVALPMLFLLSWVPDWWVTTNGLALTIIELAFILAVSYHTVALFGTVKSILTYSNRV
;
A
#
# COMPACT_ATOMS: atom_id res chain seq x y z
N MET A 1 -1.85 55.06 26.30
CA MET A 1 -1.37 54.18 25.21
C MET A 1 -0.34 53.25 25.81
N VAL A 2 -0.37 51.98 25.47
CA VAL A 2 0.68 51.01 25.89
C VAL A 2 1.95 51.34 25.13
N ASP A 3 3.11 51.17 25.75
CA ASP A 3 4.40 51.34 25.08
C ASP A 3 4.51 50.34 23.90
N PRO A 4 4.69 50.79 22.65
CA PRO A 4 4.83 49.90 21.50
C PRO A 4 5.93 48.85 21.69
N ALA A 5 7.01 49.19 22.40
CA ALA A 5 8.09 48.24 22.67
C ALA A 5 7.60 47.07 23.55
N TRP A 6 6.80 47.37 24.57
CA TRP A 6 6.19 46.36 25.44
C TRP A 6 5.17 45.50 24.69
N PHE A 7 4.37 46.11 23.80
CA PHE A 7 3.39 45.40 22.97
C PHE A 7 4.07 44.39 22.03
N PHE A 8 5.02 44.84 21.20
CA PHE A 8 5.70 43.97 20.23
C PHE A 8 6.55 42.89 20.92
N SER A 9 7.17 43.19 22.07
CA SER A 9 7.91 42.19 22.86
C SER A 9 6.98 41.11 23.41
N THR A 10 5.83 41.51 23.99
CA THR A 10 4.86 40.55 24.55
C THR A 10 4.25 39.69 23.45
N LEU A 11 3.93 40.30 22.30
CA LEU A 11 3.44 39.58 21.13
C LEU A 11 4.46 38.54 20.64
N ALA A 12 5.72 38.96 20.43
CA ALA A 12 6.78 38.07 19.98
C ALA A 12 7.02 36.90 20.93
N GLN A 13 7.03 37.14 22.25
CA GLN A 13 7.19 36.09 23.25
C GLN A 13 6.02 35.10 23.24
N ALA A 14 4.78 35.61 23.22
CA ALA A 14 3.58 34.77 23.19
C ALA A 14 3.50 33.94 21.90
N THR A 15 3.81 34.53 20.75
CA THR A 15 3.83 33.82 19.47
C THR A 15 4.95 32.80 19.41
N ALA A 16 6.16 33.11 19.90
CA ALA A 16 7.27 32.17 19.95
C ALA A 16 6.97 30.95 20.84
N ALA A 17 6.39 31.16 22.03
CA ALA A 17 5.98 30.08 22.92
C ALA A 17 4.92 29.18 22.27
N SER A 18 3.94 29.79 21.61
CA SER A 18 2.89 29.08 20.88
C SER A 18 3.47 28.23 19.74
N ILE A 19 4.39 28.79 18.95
CA ILE A 19 5.11 28.08 17.88
C ILE A 19 5.90 26.90 18.44
N GLY A 20 6.64 27.09 19.54
CA GLY A 20 7.40 26.02 20.18
C GLY A 20 6.50 24.85 20.60
N PHE A 21 5.34 25.15 21.19
CA PHE A 21 4.33 24.15 21.52
C PHE A 21 3.79 23.44 20.27
N LEU A 22 3.46 24.19 19.22
CA LEU A 22 2.92 23.64 17.97
C LEU A 22 3.91 22.70 17.26
N ILE A 23 5.19 23.08 17.20
CA ILE A 23 6.24 22.23 16.63
C ILE A 23 6.37 20.93 17.43
N ALA A 24 6.44 21.02 18.77
CA ALA A 24 6.53 19.84 19.62
C ALA A 24 5.31 18.92 19.45
N PHE A 25 4.11 19.50 19.38
CA PHE A 25 2.87 18.77 19.16
C PHE A 25 2.83 18.09 17.79
N LEU A 26 3.20 18.79 16.71
CA LEU A 26 3.29 18.21 15.37
C LEU A 26 4.34 17.11 15.28
N ALA A 27 5.48 17.28 15.93
CA ALA A 27 6.53 16.25 15.99
C ALA A 27 6.03 14.98 16.71
N ALA A 28 5.27 15.14 17.81
CA ALA A 28 4.66 14.02 18.51
C ALA A 28 3.63 13.30 17.64
N LEU A 29 2.74 14.03 16.96
CA LEU A 29 1.76 13.46 16.02
C LEU A 29 2.42 12.75 14.84
N TYR A 30 3.44 13.37 14.24
CA TYR A 30 4.21 12.80 13.14
C TYR A 30 4.86 11.48 13.59
N THR A 31 5.51 11.47 14.75
CA THR A 31 6.18 10.29 15.30
C THR A 31 5.18 9.16 15.57
N ALA A 32 4.05 9.48 16.20
CA ALA A 32 3.00 8.50 16.48
C ALA A 32 2.44 7.87 15.19
N ARG A 33 2.13 8.69 14.19
CA ARG A 33 1.60 8.21 12.89
C ARG A 33 2.66 7.42 12.12
N LYS A 34 3.91 7.88 12.11
CA LYS A 34 5.03 7.18 11.47
C LYS A 34 5.25 5.79 12.08
N ASN A 35 5.25 5.69 13.41
CA ASN A 35 5.37 4.41 14.09
C ASN A 35 4.21 3.47 13.71
N LYS A 36 2.98 3.97 13.71
CA LYS A 36 1.80 3.18 13.28
C LYS A 36 1.90 2.72 11.83
N THR A 37 2.33 3.57 10.90
CA THR A 37 2.52 3.18 9.49
C THR A 37 3.64 2.15 9.31
N GLN A 38 4.68 2.20 10.16
CA GLN A 38 5.76 1.22 10.19
C GLN A 38 5.32 -0.12 10.74
N ASP A 39 4.52 -0.12 11.81
CA ASP A 39 3.98 -1.35 12.38
C ASP A 39 3.03 -2.03 11.40
N ASN A 40 2.15 -1.29 10.74
CA ASN A 40 1.31 -1.81 9.65
C ASN A 40 2.16 -2.41 8.51
N TYR A 41 3.27 -1.77 8.15
CA TYR A 41 4.19 -2.29 7.14
C TYR A 41 4.87 -3.59 7.59
N ARG A 42 5.30 -3.69 8.85
CA ARG A 42 5.87 -4.92 9.42
C ARG A 42 4.86 -6.06 9.40
N GLU A 43 3.62 -5.80 9.83
CA GLU A 43 2.55 -6.80 9.78
C GLU A 43 2.25 -7.22 8.34
N PHE A 44 2.19 -6.28 7.40
CA PHE A 44 2.08 -6.60 5.98
C PHE A 44 3.20 -7.54 5.50
N MET A 45 4.45 -7.24 5.83
CA MET A 45 5.59 -8.08 5.45
C MET A 45 5.55 -9.46 6.11
N ASN A 46 5.16 -9.54 7.39
CA ASN A 46 4.97 -10.81 8.10
C ASN A 46 3.89 -11.66 7.43
N GLN A 47 2.77 -11.06 7.06
CA GLN A 47 1.68 -11.75 6.35
C GLN A 47 2.14 -12.25 4.98
N LEU A 48 2.87 -11.44 4.21
CA LEU A 48 3.42 -11.89 2.93
C LEU A 48 4.39 -13.07 3.09
N GLN A 49 5.25 -13.04 4.11
CA GLN A 49 6.17 -14.15 4.39
C GLN A 49 5.42 -15.43 4.77
N GLN A 50 4.34 -15.32 5.54
CA GLN A 50 3.47 -16.46 5.85
C GLN A 50 2.77 -16.99 4.60
N ILE A 51 2.30 -16.09 3.72
CA ILE A 51 1.70 -16.48 2.44
C ILE A 51 2.71 -17.22 1.56
N GLU A 52 3.92 -16.68 1.40
CA GLU A 52 4.99 -17.36 0.66
C GLU A 52 5.26 -18.74 1.27
N THR A 53 5.53 -18.81 2.57
CA THR A 53 5.89 -20.06 3.25
C THR A 53 4.81 -21.13 3.10
N ASN A 54 3.54 -20.75 3.28
CA ASN A 54 2.44 -21.72 3.34
C ASN A 54 1.91 -22.09 1.96
N TYR A 55 1.83 -21.14 1.02
CA TYR A 55 1.15 -21.35 -0.25
C TYR A 55 2.10 -21.53 -1.43
N LYS A 56 3.33 -20.98 -1.43
CA LYS A 56 4.26 -21.16 -2.55
C LYS A 56 4.51 -22.65 -2.87
N PRO A 57 4.73 -23.55 -1.89
CA PRO A 57 4.88 -24.98 -2.19
C PRO A 57 3.60 -25.57 -2.81
N LEU A 58 2.42 -25.17 -2.33
CA LEU A 58 1.13 -25.64 -2.85
C LEU A 58 0.90 -25.17 -4.29
N LEU A 59 1.15 -23.88 -4.58
CA LEU A 59 1.03 -23.34 -5.94
C LEU A 59 2.01 -24.01 -6.90
N ARG A 60 3.23 -24.33 -6.44
CA ARG A 60 4.22 -25.08 -7.22
C ARG A 60 3.75 -26.51 -7.50
N GLN A 61 3.19 -27.18 -6.50
CA GLN A 61 2.65 -28.52 -6.67
C GLN A 61 1.51 -28.54 -7.69
N MET A 62 0.57 -27.60 -7.60
CA MET A 62 -0.52 -27.44 -8.57
C MET A 62 0.02 -27.16 -9.98
N GLN A 63 1.05 -26.31 -10.10
CA GLN A 63 1.71 -26.05 -11.38
C GLN A 63 2.32 -27.32 -11.98
N LYS A 64 3.06 -28.11 -11.18
CA LYS A 64 3.64 -29.38 -11.63
C LYS A 64 2.57 -30.41 -12.01
N GLN A 65 1.47 -30.45 -11.25
CA GLN A 65 0.32 -31.29 -11.56
C GLN A 65 -0.27 -30.92 -12.92
N LEU A 66 -0.47 -29.63 -13.23
CA LEU A 66 -0.88 -29.18 -14.57
C LEU A 66 0.09 -29.67 -15.63
N VAL A 67 1.38 -29.37 -15.51
CA VAL A 67 2.41 -29.81 -16.47
C VAL A 67 2.41 -31.33 -16.67
N GLY A 68 2.12 -32.10 -15.62
CA GLY A 68 2.05 -33.55 -15.69
C GLY A 68 0.82 -34.09 -16.45
N VAL A 69 -0.21 -33.27 -16.64
CA VAL A 69 -1.46 -33.66 -17.30
C VAL A 69 -1.70 -32.92 -18.61
N THR A 70 -0.98 -31.83 -18.89
CA THR A 70 -1.05 -31.05 -20.14
C THR A 70 0.18 -31.25 -21.01
N ASP A 71 0.05 -30.92 -22.30
CA ASP A 71 1.19 -30.79 -23.20
C ASP A 71 1.28 -29.32 -23.62
N PHE A 72 2.14 -28.56 -22.95
CA PHE A 72 2.32 -27.13 -23.19
C PHE A 72 3.20 -26.83 -24.42
N SER A 73 2.99 -27.57 -25.52
CA SER A 73 3.77 -27.41 -26.75
C SER A 73 3.31 -26.18 -27.55
N VAL A 74 4.23 -25.24 -27.78
CA VAL A 74 4.06 -24.11 -28.72
C VAL A 74 4.79 -24.42 -30.01
N SER A 75 4.24 -24.00 -31.14
CA SER A 75 4.98 -23.85 -32.38
C SER A 75 5.98 -22.68 -32.26
N GLY A 76 7.10 -22.85 -31.54
CA GLY A 76 8.23 -21.90 -31.55
C GLY A 76 8.87 -21.48 -30.23
N GLY A 77 8.51 -22.04 -29.07
CA GLY A 77 9.16 -21.70 -27.79
C GLY A 77 8.65 -22.48 -26.58
N THR A 78 9.25 -22.27 -25.41
CA THR A 78 8.80 -22.85 -24.13
C THR A 78 7.82 -21.90 -23.42
N THR A 79 6.74 -22.43 -22.86
CA THR A 79 5.73 -21.72 -22.05
C THR A 79 6.32 -20.92 -20.87
N GLU A 80 7.50 -21.30 -20.39
CA GLU A 80 8.23 -20.60 -19.32
C GLU A 80 8.74 -19.20 -19.70
N GLU A 81 9.05 -18.97 -20.98
CA GLU A 81 9.57 -17.70 -21.48
C GLU A 81 8.47 -16.68 -21.79
N THR A 82 7.24 -17.13 -22.07
CA THR A 82 6.13 -16.25 -22.47
C THR A 82 5.42 -15.59 -21.28
N CYS A 83 5.50 -16.14 -20.07
CA CYS A 83 4.76 -15.64 -18.91
C CYS A 83 5.65 -14.84 -17.93
N GLU A 84 5.81 -13.55 -18.23
CA GLU A 84 6.49 -12.58 -17.36
C GLU A 84 5.61 -12.07 -16.21
N ILE A 85 6.24 -11.53 -15.16
CA ILE A 85 5.55 -10.98 -13.98
C ILE A 85 4.73 -9.73 -14.33
N ASP A 86 5.18 -8.97 -15.33
CA ASP A 86 4.64 -7.65 -15.63
C ASP A 86 3.40 -7.69 -16.53
N LEU A 87 3.13 -8.85 -17.15
CA LEU A 87 1.95 -9.07 -17.99
C LEU A 87 0.66 -8.78 -17.22
N SER A 88 -0.21 -8.04 -17.88
CA SER A 88 -1.59 -7.82 -17.50
C SER A 88 -2.41 -9.10 -17.63
N GLN A 89 -3.56 -9.09 -16.96
CA GLN A 89 -4.49 -10.22 -17.03
C GLN A 89 -4.99 -10.47 -18.46
N SER A 90 -5.27 -9.40 -19.23
CA SER A 90 -5.66 -9.51 -20.63
C SER A 90 -4.54 -10.08 -21.50
N GLU A 91 -3.29 -9.67 -21.29
CA GLU A 91 -2.16 -10.23 -22.06
C GLU A 91 -1.96 -11.73 -21.78
N ILE A 92 -2.20 -12.18 -20.54
CA ILE A 92 -2.21 -13.62 -20.22
C ILE A 92 -3.35 -14.34 -20.95
N GLU A 93 -4.53 -13.73 -21.03
CA GLU A 93 -5.68 -14.28 -21.73
C GLU A 93 -5.42 -14.39 -23.23
N ASP A 94 -4.85 -13.34 -23.85
CA ASP A 94 -4.48 -13.27 -25.26
C ASP A 94 -3.43 -14.33 -25.62
N ILE A 95 -2.36 -14.45 -24.82
CA ILE A 95 -1.30 -15.47 -25.04
C ILE A 95 -1.90 -16.88 -24.93
N ALA A 96 -2.78 -17.11 -23.96
CA ALA A 96 -3.34 -18.43 -23.75
C ALA A 96 -4.30 -18.85 -24.89
N GLU A 97 -4.93 -17.92 -25.59
CA GLU A 97 -5.78 -18.21 -26.76
C GLU A 97 -5.00 -18.77 -27.95
N GLU A 98 -3.68 -18.61 -27.98
CA GLU A 98 -2.82 -19.21 -29.01
C GLU A 98 -2.60 -20.72 -28.82
N TYR A 99 -3.06 -21.28 -27.70
CA TYR A 99 -2.88 -22.68 -27.33
C TYR A 99 -4.19 -23.44 -27.44
N ASP A 100 -4.12 -24.69 -27.90
CA ASP A 100 -5.26 -25.61 -27.91
C ASP A 100 -5.82 -25.83 -26.49
N GLN A 101 -4.96 -25.73 -25.47
CA GLN A 101 -5.29 -25.92 -24.04
C GLN A 101 -5.38 -24.58 -23.30
N SER A 102 -6.09 -23.61 -23.88
CA SER A 102 -6.12 -22.21 -23.40
C SER A 102 -6.47 -22.07 -21.91
N THR A 103 -7.41 -22.88 -21.41
CA THR A 103 -7.84 -22.86 -20.01
C THR A 103 -6.68 -23.28 -19.11
N ALA A 104 -6.05 -24.41 -19.40
CA ALA A 104 -4.95 -24.90 -18.59
C ALA A 104 -3.73 -23.97 -18.61
N VAL A 105 -3.45 -23.32 -19.75
CA VAL A 105 -2.40 -22.31 -19.89
C VAL A 105 -2.69 -21.07 -19.04
N ARG A 106 -3.92 -20.56 -19.02
CA ARG A 106 -4.31 -19.43 -18.14
C ARG A 106 -4.09 -19.74 -16.67
N MET A 107 -4.46 -20.94 -16.22
CA MET A 107 -4.28 -21.36 -14.82
C MET A 107 -2.78 -21.45 -14.50
N TRP A 108 -2.02 -22.13 -15.36
CA TRP A 108 -0.59 -22.29 -15.22
C TRP A 108 0.15 -20.94 -15.18
N ALA A 109 -0.20 -20.00 -16.07
CA ALA A 109 0.39 -18.67 -16.12
C ALA A 109 0.14 -17.89 -14.83
N ASN A 110 -1.08 -17.96 -14.28
CA ASN A 110 -1.42 -17.29 -13.03
C ASN A 110 -0.74 -17.93 -11.80
N LEU A 111 -0.61 -19.26 -11.77
CA LEU A 111 0.16 -19.97 -10.74
C LEU A 111 1.63 -19.56 -10.77
N ASN A 112 2.23 -19.53 -11.97
CA ASN A 112 3.63 -19.15 -12.16
C ASN A 112 3.87 -17.67 -11.80
N ARG A 113 3.01 -16.75 -12.28
CA ARG A 113 3.07 -15.32 -11.94
C ARG A 113 2.95 -15.10 -10.43
N SER A 114 2.02 -15.79 -9.77
CA SER A 114 1.84 -15.69 -8.32
C SER A 114 3.08 -16.13 -7.56
N GLN A 115 3.69 -17.25 -7.93
CA GLN A 115 4.94 -17.72 -7.33
C GLN A 115 6.09 -16.73 -7.53
N LYS A 116 6.32 -16.29 -8.78
CA LYS A 116 7.37 -15.30 -9.10
C LYS A 116 7.16 -13.99 -8.34
N ILE A 117 5.92 -13.54 -8.15
CA ILE A 117 5.62 -12.36 -7.33
C ILE A 117 5.94 -12.60 -5.86
N LEU A 118 5.57 -13.75 -5.29
CA LEU A 118 5.86 -14.06 -3.89
C LEU A 118 7.37 -14.03 -3.61
N ASP A 119 8.19 -14.52 -4.55
CA ASP A 119 9.66 -14.50 -4.46
C ASP A 119 10.24 -13.09 -4.42
N GLN A 120 9.59 -12.15 -5.12
CA GLN A 120 10.11 -10.79 -5.26
C GLN A 120 9.50 -9.81 -4.25
N ILE A 121 8.23 -10.00 -3.88
CA ILE A 121 7.49 -9.01 -3.08
C ILE A 121 8.08 -8.85 -1.68
N ILE A 122 8.70 -9.91 -1.16
CA ILE A 122 9.34 -9.93 0.17
C ILE A 122 10.72 -9.25 0.14
N LEU A 123 11.38 -9.18 -1.02
CA LEU A 123 12.69 -8.54 -1.14
C LEU A 123 12.63 -7.02 -0.96
N PRO A 124 13.74 -6.37 -0.57
CA PRO A 124 13.85 -4.91 -0.55
C PRO A 124 13.69 -4.33 -1.96
N GLN A 125 12.68 -3.48 -2.16
CA GLN A 125 12.41 -2.82 -3.43
C GLN A 125 11.52 -1.57 -3.22
N PRO A 126 11.46 -0.65 -4.21
CA PRO A 126 10.64 0.57 -4.12
C PRO A 126 9.15 0.30 -3.84
N ASN A 127 8.51 1.19 -3.06
CA ASN A 127 7.11 1.05 -2.65
C ASN A 127 6.11 1.01 -3.83
N ASN A 128 6.37 1.77 -4.89
CA ASN A 128 5.56 1.73 -6.11
C ASN A 128 5.61 0.35 -6.79
N LYS A 129 6.78 -0.30 -6.80
CA LYS A 129 6.97 -1.65 -7.35
C LYS A 129 6.26 -2.71 -6.49
N LYS A 130 6.42 -2.67 -5.16
CA LYS A 130 5.67 -3.55 -4.23
C LYS A 130 4.17 -3.42 -4.42
N ARG A 131 3.65 -2.20 -4.56
CA ARG A 131 2.22 -1.95 -4.83
C ARG A 131 1.76 -2.55 -6.14
N CYS A 132 2.53 -2.40 -7.21
CA CYS A 132 2.20 -3.00 -8.50
C CYS A 132 2.15 -4.53 -8.40
N GLN A 133 3.17 -5.14 -7.79
CA GLN A 133 3.26 -6.59 -7.59
C GLN A 133 2.11 -7.12 -6.72
N LEU A 134 1.75 -6.44 -5.64
CA LEU A 134 0.60 -6.84 -4.81
C LEU A 134 -0.72 -6.77 -5.59
N ARG A 135 -0.90 -5.75 -6.42
CA ARG A 135 -2.07 -5.65 -7.31
C ARG A 135 -2.10 -6.83 -8.28
N ARG A 136 -0.98 -7.16 -8.93
CA ARG A 136 -0.86 -8.31 -9.83
C ARG A 136 -1.10 -9.64 -9.11
N LEU A 137 -0.65 -9.78 -7.87
CA LEU A 137 -0.90 -10.96 -7.04
C LEU A 137 -2.39 -11.15 -6.77
N ASN A 138 -3.09 -10.06 -6.43
CA ASN A 138 -4.54 -10.07 -6.23
C ASN A 138 -5.32 -10.31 -7.54
N GLU A 139 -4.86 -9.76 -8.66
CA GLU A 139 -5.42 -10.05 -10.00
C GLU A 139 -5.28 -11.55 -10.32
N SER A 140 -4.09 -12.13 -10.07
CA SER A 140 -3.82 -13.55 -10.29
C SER A 140 -4.67 -14.46 -9.39
N SER A 141 -4.71 -14.16 -8.08
CA SER A 141 -5.47 -14.98 -7.13
C SER A 141 -6.98 -14.89 -7.39
N LYS A 142 -7.46 -13.75 -7.87
CA LYS A 142 -8.83 -13.58 -8.34
C LYS A 142 -9.11 -14.42 -9.59
N ALA A 143 -8.26 -14.31 -10.61
CA ALA A 143 -8.43 -15.02 -11.88
C ALA A 143 -8.41 -16.55 -11.68
N MET A 144 -7.50 -17.08 -10.87
CA MET A 144 -7.46 -18.52 -10.56
C MET A 144 -8.75 -19.01 -9.88
N ILE A 145 -9.33 -18.20 -8.99
CA ILE A 145 -10.58 -18.57 -8.32
C ILE A 145 -11.77 -18.47 -9.26
N GLU A 146 -11.87 -17.42 -10.06
CA GLU A 146 -12.94 -17.30 -11.05
C GLU A 146 -12.88 -18.45 -12.07
N GLN A 147 -11.67 -18.85 -12.44
CA GLN A 147 -11.44 -20.00 -13.29
C GLN A 147 -11.80 -21.34 -12.64
N ILE A 148 -11.91 -21.46 -11.31
CA ILE A 148 -12.38 -22.69 -10.64
C ILE A 148 -13.87 -22.64 -10.32
N ASP A 149 -14.38 -21.50 -9.84
CA ASP A 149 -15.75 -21.31 -9.37
C ASP A 149 -16.79 -21.44 -10.49
N THR A 150 -16.37 -21.21 -11.73
CA THR A 150 -17.23 -21.36 -12.91
C THR A 150 -17.45 -22.85 -13.17
N ALA A 151 -18.12 -23.60 -12.29
CA ALA A 151 -18.24 -25.08 -12.16
C ALA A 151 -18.27 -25.99 -13.44
N ALA A 152 -18.40 -25.42 -14.64
CA ALA A 152 -18.03 -26.03 -15.92
C ALA A 152 -16.52 -26.03 -16.22
N SER A 153 -15.69 -25.28 -15.49
CA SER A 153 -14.29 -25.03 -15.81
C SER A 153 -13.34 -26.06 -15.21
N ALA A 154 -13.76 -26.83 -14.20
CA ALA A 154 -13.05 -28.06 -13.85
C ALA A 154 -13.14 -29.08 -14.99
N PHE A 155 -14.28 -29.08 -15.71
CA PHE A 155 -14.49 -29.88 -16.92
C PHE A 155 -13.72 -29.33 -18.13
N GLU A 156 -13.68 -28.02 -18.33
CA GLU A 156 -12.86 -27.41 -19.41
C GLU A 156 -11.37 -27.55 -19.13
N LEU A 157 -10.92 -27.27 -17.90
CA LEU A 157 -9.52 -27.43 -17.49
C LEU A 157 -9.06 -28.88 -17.64
N LEU A 158 -9.89 -29.87 -17.31
CA LEU A 158 -9.58 -31.29 -17.51
C LEU A 158 -9.78 -31.77 -18.94
N GLY A 159 -10.76 -31.23 -19.65
CA GLY A 159 -11.03 -31.52 -21.06
C GLY A 159 -9.86 -31.13 -21.96
N ASP A 160 -9.16 -30.06 -21.57
CA ASP A 160 -7.92 -29.60 -22.18
C ASP A 160 -6.69 -30.43 -21.70
N THR A 161 -6.85 -31.47 -20.89
CA THR A 161 -5.74 -32.29 -20.36
C THR A 161 -5.82 -33.75 -20.84
N SER A 162 -4.73 -34.49 -20.69
CA SER A 162 -4.65 -35.94 -20.91
C SER A 162 -5.63 -36.79 -20.07
N ILE A 163 -6.29 -36.19 -19.08
CA ILE A 163 -7.30 -36.83 -18.24
C ILE A 163 -8.65 -36.98 -18.97
N GLY A 164 -8.90 -36.13 -19.98
CA GLY A 164 -10.13 -36.14 -20.78
C GLY A 164 -11.36 -35.62 -20.04
N HIS A 165 -12.52 -35.72 -20.69
CA HIS A 165 -13.79 -35.26 -20.12
C HIS A 165 -14.31 -36.23 -19.04
N LEU A 166 -14.50 -35.73 -17.83
CA LEU A 166 -15.10 -36.44 -16.69
C LEU A 166 -16.45 -35.79 -16.35
N GLU A 167 -17.45 -36.57 -15.94
CA GLU A 167 -18.76 -35.99 -15.57
C GLU A 167 -18.63 -34.99 -14.40
N PRO A 168 -19.36 -33.84 -14.41
CA PRO A 168 -19.20 -32.76 -13.43
C PRO A 168 -19.30 -33.20 -11.96
N GLU A 169 -20.12 -34.20 -11.66
CA GLU A 169 -20.31 -34.74 -10.31
C GLU A 169 -19.13 -35.60 -9.82
N GLU A 170 -18.34 -36.17 -10.73
CA GLU A 170 -17.18 -37.02 -10.39
C GLU A 170 -15.89 -36.23 -10.18
N VAL A 171 -15.71 -35.11 -10.90
CA VAL A 171 -14.46 -34.33 -10.93
C VAL A 171 -14.07 -33.75 -9.57
N ARG A 172 -15.05 -33.36 -8.75
CA ARG A 172 -14.80 -32.58 -7.53
C ARG A 172 -14.06 -33.39 -6.46
N ASN A 173 -14.38 -34.68 -6.32
CA ASN A 173 -13.88 -35.54 -5.25
C ASN A 173 -12.92 -36.64 -5.74
N LYS A 174 -12.81 -36.84 -7.05
CA LYS A 174 -11.92 -37.87 -7.62
C LYS A 174 -10.49 -37.36 -7.63
N GLU A 175 -9.56 -38.22 -7.25
CA GLU A 175 -8.13 -37.99 -7.40
C GLU A 175 -7.83 -38.00 -8.90
N VAL A 176 -7.74 -36.81 -9.50
CA VAL A 176 -7.57 -36.60 -10.95
C VAL A 176 -6.18 -36.09 -11.27
N PHE A 177 -5.52 -35.42 -10.33
CA PHE A 177 -4.17 -34.92 -10.52
C PHE A 177 -3.14 -35.95 -10.04
N PRO A 178 -2.00 -36.06 -10.74
CA PRO A 178 -0.95 -36.99 -10.34
C PRO A 178 -0.36 -36.59 -8.98
N ASP A 179 0.05 -37.59 -8.21
CA ASP A 179 0.88 -37.37 -7.04
C ASP A 179 2.26 -36.90 -7.50
N VAL A 180 2.54 -35.63 -7.25
CA VAL A 180 3.85 -35.05 -7.51
C VAL A 180 4.65 -35.10 -6.21
N VAL A 181 5.63 -36.00 -6.15
CA VAL A 181 6.57 -36.07 -5.02
C VAL A 181 7.52 -34.87 -5.11
N ASP A 182 7.43 -33.94 -4.16
CA ASP A 182 8.41 -32.87 -4.02
C ASP A 182 9.66 -33.40 -3.31
N ASP A 183 10.81 -33.39 -4.00
CA ASP A 183 12.13 -33.79 -3.47
C ASP A 183 12.66 -32.80 -2.39
N GLU A 184 11.98 -31.66 -2.18
CA GLU A 184 12.35 -30.62 -1.24
C GLU A 184 11.16 -30.22 -0.35
N SER A 185 10.74 -31.13 0.53
CA SER A 185 9.83 -30.75 1.62
C SER A 185 10.60 -29.92 2.66
N VAL A 186 10.57 -28.60 2.46
CA VAL A 186 10.59 -27.67 3.59
C VAL A 186 9.39 -28.05 4.45
N VAL A 187 9.67 -28.75 5.56
CA VAL A 187 8.68 -29.15 6.56
C VAL A 187 8.08 -27.88 7.17
N VAL A 188 7.04 -27.34 6.52
CA VAL A 188 6.13 -26.41 7.14
C VAL A 188 5.29 -27.25 8.10
N LYS A 189 5.20 -26.84 9.38
CA LYS A 189 4.42 -27.55 10.40
C LYS A 189 2.95 -27.60 10.01
N GLY A 190 2.55 -28.70 9.37
CA GLY A 190 1.17 -29.00 9.01
C GLY A 190 1.14 -30.07 7.93
N THR A 191 0.20 -31.02 8.03
CA THR A 191 -0.14 -31.91 6.93
C THR A 191 -0.50 -31.04 5.73
N HIS A 192 0.32 -31.03 4.68
CA HIS A 192 -0.05 -30.32 3.45
C HIS A 192 -1.44 -30.79 3.03
N PRO A 193 -2.39 -29.88 2.74
CA PRO A 193 -3.65 -30.29 2.16
C PRO A 193 -3.33 -31.08 0.89
N LYS A 194 -3.86 -32.31 0.77
CA LYS A 194 -3.77 -33.09 -0.47
C LYS A 194 -4.28 -32.21 -1.62
N THR A 195 -3.52 -32.09 -2.71
CA THR A 195 -3.86 -31.29 -3.91
C THR A 195 -4.27 -32.20 -5.09
N ASP A 196 -4.68 -33.42 -4.78
CA ASP A 196 -5.01 -34.50 -5.73
C ASP A 196 -6.40 -34.33 -6.40
N THR A 197 -7.25 -33.47 -5.84
CA THR A 197 -8.65 -33.26 -6.26
C THR A 197 -8.94 -31.81 -6.65
N PHE A 198 -9.93 -31.55 -7.50
CA PHE A 198 -10.37 -30.18 -7.80
C PHE A 198 -10.88 -29.42 -6.58
N GLN A 199 -11.60 -30.10 -5.68
CA GLN A 199 -12.09 -29.48 -4.45
C GLN A 199 -10.93 -28.98 -3.58
N SER A 200 -9.83 -29.73 -3.56
CA SER A 200 -8.66 -29.30 -2.80
C SER A 200 -7.98 -28.07 -3.41
N TRP A 201 -7.90 -27.98 -4.74
CA TRP A 201 -7.42 -26.80 -5.45
C TRP A 201 -8.30 -25.58 -5.18
N GLU A 202 -9.62 -25.73 -5.29
CA GLU A 202 -10.61 -24.69 -4.97
C GLU A 202 -10.39 -24.14 -3.56
N LYS A 203 -10.25 -25.04 -2.58
CA LYS A 203 -10.00 -24.67 -1.18
C LYS A 203 -8.68 -23.93 -1.02
N VAL A 204 -7.57 -24.46 -1.55
CA VAL A 204 -6.23 -23.86 -1.44
C VAL A 204 -6.22 -22.46 -2.05
N LEU A 205 -6.76 -22.31 -3.27
CA LEU A 205 -6.79 -21.03 -3.95
C LEU A 205 -7.73 -20.01 -3.28
N SER A 206 -8.83 -20.47 -2.68
CA SER A 206 -9.76 -19.61 -1.95
C SER A 206 -9.12 -19.06 -0.69
N GLU A 207 -8.44 -19.92 0.07
CA GLU A 207 -7.66 -19.50 1.24
C GLU A 207 -6.51 -18.58 0.83
N PHE A 208 -5.77 -18.92 -0.24
CA PHE A 208 -4.71 -18.06 -0.78
C PHE A 208 -5.23 -16.67 -1.18
N ARG A 209 -6.36 -16.59 -1.89
CA ARG A 209 -7.03 -15.33 -2.22
C ARG A 209 -7.43 -14.57 -0.96
N GLN A 210 -8.00 -15.24 0.02
CA GLN A 210 -8.38 -14.62 1.28
C GLN A 210 -7.16 -13.99 1.99
N GLN A 211 -6.04 -14.70 2.05
CA GLN A 211 -4.82 -14.18 2.68
C GLN A 211 -4.19 -13.04 1.89
N THR A 212 -4.14 -13.13 0.55
CA THR A 212 -3.62 -12.04 -0.30
C THR A 212 -4.46 -10.76 -0.18
N VAL A 213 -5.79 -10.89 -0.12
CA VAL A 213 -6.69 -9.76 0.15
C VAL A 213 -6.47 -9.19 1.56
N ARG A 214 -6.30 -10.03 2.59
CA ARG A 214 -5.97 -9.56 3.95
C ARG A 214 -4.64 -8.82 3.99
N ALA A 215 -3.60 -9.33 3.33
CA ALA A 215 -2.33 -8.64 3.19
C ALA A 215 -2.51 -7.27 2.51
N ALA A 216 -3.36 -7.19 1.48
CA ALA A 216 -3.68 -5.93 0.84
C ALA A 216 -4.38 -4.92 1.76
N MET A 217 -5.20 -5.35 2.71
CA MET A 217 -5.79 -4.45 3.70
C MET A 217 -4.71 -3.80 4.59
N TRP A 218 -3.68 -4.53 4.98
CA TRP A 218 -2.56 -3.98 5.77
C TRP A 218 -1.73 -2.94 5.02
N THR A 219 -1.79 -2.93 3.69
CA THR A 219 -1.16 -1.85 2.93
C THR A 219 -1.88 -0.52 3.08
N GLN A 220 -3.20 -0.55 3.36
CA GLN A 220 -3.95 0.65 3.69
C GLN A 220 -3.40 1.21 5.00
N ASN A 221 -2.98 2.47 4.98
CA ASN A 221 -2.34 3.12 6.12
C ASN A 221 -0.96 2.57 6.50
N SER A 222 -0.23 1.99 5.53
CA SER A 222 1.19 1.67 5.68
C SER A 222 2.07 2.69 4.95
N GLU A 223 3.38 2.61 5.15
CA GLU A 223 4.37 3.39 4.38
C GLU A 223 4.29 3.18 2.86
N LEU A 224 3.57 2.15 2.37
CA LEU A 224 3.34 1.95 0.93
C LEU A 224 2.41 3.01 0.32
N THR A 225 1.49 3.56 1.11
CA THR A 225 0.42 4.45 0.61
C THR A 225 0.36 5.79 1.29
N VAL A 226 0.91 5.91 2.50
CA VAL A 226 0.82 7.15 3.29
C VAL A 226 1.98 8.07 2.96
N ASP A 227 1.65 9.27 2.48
CA ASP A 227 2.55 10.42 2.50
C ASP A 227 2.26 11.27 3.75
N PHE A 228 3.22 12.12 4.12
CA PHE A 228 3.17 13.04 5.25
C PHE A 228 3.22 14.51 4.77
N ASP A 229 2.79 14.79 3.55
CA ASP A 229 2.78 16.13 2.95
C ASP A 229 1.96 17.14 3.78
N GLU A 230 0.91 16.70 4.47
CA GLU A 230 0.14 17.55 5.37
C GLU A 230 0.98 18.14 6.52
N PHE A 231 2.00 17.43 6.98
CA PHE A 231 2.93 17.94 7.98
C PHE A 231 3.87 19.01 7.39
N LYS A 232 4.22 18.90 6.11
CA LYS A 232 4.99 19.94 5.40
C LYS A 232 4.18 21.23 5.28
N ILE A 233 2.89 21.13 4.94
CA ILE A 233 1.97 22.27 4.88
C ILE A 233 1.85 22.93 6.26
N ALA A 234 1.70 22.14 7.32
CA ALA A 234 1.64 22.67 8.69
C ALA A 234 2.94 23.37 9.10
N LEU A 235 4.10 22.81 8.72
CA LEU A 235 5.41 23.41 8.98
C LEU A 235 5.57 24.76 8.26
N ASP A 236 5.13 24.86 7.01
CA ASP A 236 5.20 26.10 6.21
C ASP A 236 4.32 27.22 6.82
N GLN A 237 3.15 26.85 7.34
CA GLN A 237 2.29 27.77 8.08
C GLN A 237 2.91 28.23 9.40
N ILE A 238 3.58 27.33 10.14
CA ILE A 238 4.33 27.69 11.35
C ILE A 238 5.47 28.65 11.01
N LEU A 239 6.19 28.39 9.93
CA LEU A 239 7.30 29.24 9.48
C LEU A 239 6.78 30.64 9.11
N THR A 240 5.65 30.73 8.42
CA THR A 240 4.97 32.00 8.13
C THR A 240 4.56 32.73 9.41
N LEU A 241 3.97 32.02 10.38
CA LEU A 241 3.59 32.59 11.68
C LEU A 241 4.81 33.08 12.48
N PHE A 242 5.92 32.35 12.41
CA PHE A 242 7.19 32.76 13.01
C PHE A 242 7.70 34.07 12.41
N PHE A 243 7.68 34.19 11.08
CA PHE A 243 8.10 35.43 10.42
C PHE A 243 7.22 36.62 10.81
N ILE A 244 5.90 36.48 10.74
CA ILE A 244 4.95 37.57 10.98
C ILE A 244 4.84 37.93 12.47
N GLY A 245 4.84 36.94 13.35
CA GLY A 245 4.58 37.12 14.77
C GLY A 245 5.82 37.23 15.66
N VAL A 246 7.00 36.83 15.17
CA VAL A 246 8.25 36.88 15.95
C VAL A 246 9.31 37.70 15.24
N ALA A 247 9.71 37.32 14.03
CA ALA A 247 10.84 37.96 13.35
C ALA A 247 10.55 39.42 13.01
N LEU A 248 9.37 39.72 12.46
CA LEU A 248 9.00 41.06 12.01
C LEU A 248 8.78 42.03 13.20
N PRO A 249 8.10 41.65 14.30
CA PRO A 249 8.06 42.44 15.54
C PRO A 249 9.44 42.64 16.17
N MET A 250 10.30 41.61 16.17
CA MET A 250 11.66 41.74 16.69
C MET A 250 12.53 42.67 15.84
N LEU A 251 12.40 42.63 14.51
CA LEU A 251 13.04 43.59 13.62
C LEU A 251 12.54 45.01 13.88
N PHE A 252 11.27 45.19 14.22
CA PHE A 252 10.71 46.48 14.62
C PHE A 252 11.30 46.99 15.95
N LEU A 253 11.61 46.10 16.89
CA LEU A 253 12.28 46.43 18.16
C LEU A 253 13.78 46.71 17.99
N LEU A 254 14.45 46.04 17.05
CA LEU A 254 15.90 46.11 16.84
C LEU A 254 16.32 47.17 15.82
N SER A 255 15.46 47.49 14.85
CA SER A 255 15.71 48.61 13.94
C SER A 255 15.52 49.91 14.70
N TRP A 256 16.47 50.83 14.51
CA TRP A 256 16.26 52.24 14.83
C TRP A 256 14.96 52.66 14.15
N VAL A 257 13.91 52.82 14.94
CA VAL A 257 12.63 53.40 14.53
C VAL A 257 13.00 54.68 13.77
N PRO A 258 12.78 54.75 12.45
CA PRO A 258 13.22 55.91 11.69
C PRO A 258 12.62 57.18 12.28
N ASP A 259 13.36 58.30 12.32
CA ASP A 259 12.89 59.51 13.02
C ASP A 259 11.50 60.01 12.52
N TRP A 260 11.15 59.73 11.25
CA TRP A 260 9.83 60.04 10.68
C TRP A 260 8.68 59.21 11.27
N TRP A 261 8.98 58.09 11.92
CA TRP A 261 8.03 57.25 12.62
C TRP A 261 7.63 57.84 13.98
N VAL A 262 8.54 58.51 14.68
CA VAL A 262 8.24 59.26 15.91
C VAL A 262 7.26 60.41 15.61
N THR A 263 7.24 60.90 14.37
CA THR A 263 6.27 61.90 13.89
C THR A 263 4.95 61.32 13.35
N THR A 264 4.79 59.99 13.30
CA THR A 264 3.52 59.40 12.86
C THR A 264 2.44 59.62 13.93
N ASN A 265 1.29 60.16 13.52
CA ASN A 265 0.12 60.34 14.39
C ASN A 265 -0.22 59.01 15.07
N GLY A 266 -0.57 59.02 16.36
CA GLY A 266 -0.91 57.81 17.13
C GLY A 266 -1.96 56.91 16.45
N LEU A 267 -2.80 57.47 15.58
CA LEU A 267 -3.76 56.75 14.74
C LEU A 267 -3.09 55.78 13.75
N ALA A 268 -1.99 56.17 13.09
CA ALA A 268 -1.26 55.31 12.16
C ALA A 268 -0.63 54.11 12.88
N LEU A 269 -0.08 54.35 14.07
CA LEU A 269 0.53 53.31 14.89
C LEU A 269 -0.53 52.29 15.37
N THR A 270 -1.70 52.77 15.80
CA THR A 270 -2.84 51.89 16.13
C THR A 270 -3.34 51.10 14.92
N ILE A 271 -3.37 51.66 13.71
CA ILE A 271 -3.75 50.92 12.49
C ILE A 271 -2.76 49.77 12.23
N ILE A 272 -1.46 50.02 12.40
CA ILE A 272 -0.43 49.01 12.20
C ILE A 272 -0.53 47.90 13.25
N GLU A 273 -0.65 48.25 14.54
CA GLU A 273 -0.88 47.27 15.61
C GLU A 273 -2.09 46.39 15.32
N LEU A 274 -3.20 46.99 14.87
CA LEU A 274 -4.42 46.27 14.54
C LEU A 274 -4.23 45.36 13.32
N ALA A 275 -3.49 45.81 12.30
CA ALA A 275 -3.13 44.98 11.14
C ALA A 275 -2.26 43.77 11.54
N PHE A 276 -1.30 43.93 12.46
CA PHE A 276 -0.51 42.82 12.99
C PHE A 276 -1.35 41.84 13.78
N ILE A 277 -2.22 42.32 14.68
CA ILE A 277 -3.12 41.46 15.45
C ILE A 277 -3.98 40.65 14.48
N LEU A 278 -4.54 41.28 13.45
CA LEU A 278 -5.35 40.60 12.43
C LEU A 278 -4.53 39.57 11.65
N ALA A 279 -3.31 39.91 11.23
CA ALA A 279 -2.42 39.00 10.49
C ALA A 279 -2.03 37.78 11.34
N VAL A 280 -1.56 37.98 12.57
CA VAL A 280 -1.23 36.90 13.51
C VAL A 280 -2.47 36.05 13.81
N SER A 281 -3.62 36.69 14.03
CA SER A 281 -4.88 35.98 14.28
C SER A 281 -5.30 35.12 13.08
N TYR A 282 -5.22 35.66 11.86
CA TYR A 282 -5.54 34.94 10.63
C TYR A 282 -4.66 33.70 10.46
N HIS A 283 -3.34 33.85 10.57
CA HIS A 283 -2.40 32.73 10.43
C HIS A 283 -2.55 31.70 11.55
N THR A 284 -2.88 32.14 12.77
CA THR A 284 -3.18 31.24 13.90
C THR A 284 -4.42 30.41 13.60
N VAL A 285 -5.51 31.03 13.12
CA VAL A 285 -6.75 30.31 12.76
C VAL A 285 -6.52 29.34 11.60
N ALA A 286 -5.79 29.75 10.56
CA ALA A 286 -5.44 28.89 9.43
C ALA A 286 -4.65 27.66 9.90
N LEU A 287 -3.68 27.86 10.79
CA LEU A 287 -2.88 26.79 11.36
C LEU A 287 -3.72 25.83 12.21
N PHE A 288 -4.62 26.34 13.07
CA PHE A 288 -5.56 25.49 13.81
C PHE A 288 -6.46 24.68 12.87
N GLY A 289 -6.87 25.25 11.74
CA GLY A 289 -7.58 24.53 10.68
C GLY A 289 -6.78 23.34 10.14
N THR A 290 -5.50 23.55 9.81
CA THR A 290 -4.59 22.49 9.34
C THR A 290 -4.32 21.44 10.42
N VAL A 291 -4.05 21.84 11.66
CA VAL A 291 -3.83 20.88 12.76
C VAL A 291 -5.09 20.05 13.01
N LYS A 292 -6.28 20.68 12.95
CA LYS A 292 -7.55 19.98 13.09
C LYS A 292 -7.79 18.98 11.96
N SER A 293 -7.42 19.32 10.71
CA SER A 293 -7.55 18.39 9.59
C SER A 293 -6.61 17.19 9.76
N ILE A 294 -5.37 17.42 10.21
CA ILE A 294 -4.41 16.35 10.54
C ILE A 294 -4.96 15.45 11.65
N LEU A 295 -5.52 16.01 12.72
CA LEU A 295 -6.13 15.24 13.82
C LEU A 295 -7.35 14.42 13.35
N THR A 296 -8.20 15.03 12.52
CA THR A 296 -9.38 14.34 11.98
C THR A 296 -8.98 13.17 11.10
N TYR A 297 -7.91 13.33 10.32
CA TYR A 297 -7.35 12.25 9.51
C TYR A 297 -6.69 11.17 10.39
N SER A 298 -5.91 11.57 11.39
CA SER A 298 -5.25 10.65 12.33
C SER A 298 -6.25 9.83 13.15
N ASN A 299 -7.45 10.35 13.45
CA ASN A 299 -8.48 9.61 14.19
C ASN A 299 -9.29 8.65 13.33
N ARG A 300 -9.20 8.75 11.99
CA ARG A 300 -9.87 7.84 11.05
C ARG A 300 -9.00 6.65 10.63
N VAL A 301 -7.68 6.75 10.85
CA VAL A 301 -6.68 5.72 10.58
C VAL A 301 -6.39 4.95 11.84
#